data_AF-A0A352PZ53-F1
#
_entry.id   AF-A0A352PZ53-F1
#
_cell.length_a   1.000
_cell.length_b   1.000
_cell.length_c   1.000
_cell.angle_alpha   90.00
_cell.angle_beta   90.00
_cell.angle_gamma   90.00
#
_symmetry.space_group_name_H-M   'P 1'
#
loop_
_entity.id
_entity.type
_entity.pdbx_description
1 polymer ?
#
loop_
_entity_poly.entity_id
_entity_poly.type
_entity_poly.pdbx_seq_one_letter_code
_entity_poly.pdbx_strand_id
1 'polypeptide(L)'
;SISKAIIDESNKLAVYTDILKLREYAFNHFFTEEKYMIKYKYPKFFDHKREHDNFVKSVFELEEKLFGAGDMTPSALIDLIIDWYKTHVTHVDREFGVYLSSLKK
;
A
#
# COMPACT_ATOMS: atom_id res chain seq x y z
N SER A 1 4.32 4.70 30.14
CA SER A 1 5.41 4.55 29.16
C SER A 1 5.31 3.17 28.55
N ILE A 2 4.66 3.07 27.39
CA ILE A 2 4.52 1.79 26.68
C ILE A 2 5.90 1.50 26.11
N SER A 3 6.54 0.44 26.61
CA SER A 3 7.83 -0.02 26.11
C SER A 3 7.74 -0.20 24.60
N LYS A 4 8.62 0.46 23.84
CA LYS A 4 8.97 0.06 22.46
C LYS A 4 9.39 -1.41 22.54
N ALA A 5 8.46 -2.35 22.32
CA ALA A 5 8.80 -3.75 22.18
C ALA A 5 9.56 -3.87 20.86
N ILE A 6 10.88 -4.00 20.98
CA ILE A 6 11.75 -4.32 19.84
C ILE A 6 11.28 -5.67 19.29
N ILE A 7 11.11 -5.76 17.97
CA ILE A 7 10.72 -6.99 17.29
C ILE A 7 11.83 -8.03 17.52
N ASP A 8 11.52 -9.13 18.23
CA ASP A 8 12.42 -10.28 18.31
C ASP A 8 12.46 -11.05 16.97
N GLU A 9 13.44 -11.93 16.78
CA GLU A 9 13.64 -12.66 15.51
C GLU A 9 12.42 -13.48 15.05
N SER A 10 11.61 -14.02 15.97
CA SER A 10 10.39 -14.76 15.61
C SER A 10 9.27 -13.84 15.12
N ASN A 11 9.11 -12.68 15.76
CA ASN A 11 8.20 -11.62 15.34
C ASN A 11 8.65 -10.96 14.03
N LYS A 12 9.96 -10.92 13.77
CA LYS A 12 10.53 -10.35 12.53
C LYS A 12 10.12 -11.15 11.30
N LEU A 13 10.17 -12.48 11.36
CA LEU A 13 9.74 -13.34 10.26
C LEU A 13 8.24 -13.21 9.96
N ALA A 14 7.41 -13.13 11.00
CA ALA A 14 5.97 -12.94 10.84
C ALA A 14 5.66 -11.59 10.17
N VAL A 15 6.25 -10.49 10.65
CA VAL A 15 6.10 -9.16 10.06
C VAL A 15 6.60 -9.14 8.61
N TYR A 16 7.73 -9.77 8.33
CA TYR A 16 8.26 -9.87 6.97
C TYR A 16 7.29 -10.62 6.03
N THR A 17 6.71 -11.72 6.52
CA THR A 17 5.72 -12.49 5.77
C THR A 17 4.49 -11.64 5.43
N ASP A 18 4.04 -10.80 6.34
CA ASP A 18 2.91 -9.90 6.10
C ASP A 18 3.26 -8.74 5.14
N ILE A 19 4.49 -8.22 5.17
CA ILE A 19 5.00 -7.29 4.15
C ILE A 19 4.97 -7.94 2.76
N LEU A 20 5.40 -9.19 2.62
CA LEU A 20 5.38 -9.88 1.33
C LEU A 20 3.95 -10.04 0.78
N LYS A 21 2.99 -10.42 1.63
CA LYS A 21 1.57 -10.49 1.24
C LYS A 21 1.04 -9.12 0.81
N LEU A 22 1.39 -8.06 1.55
CA LEU A 22 0.98 -6.70 1.21
C LEU A 22 1.54 -6.26 -0.16
N ARG A 23 2.81 -6.58 -0.44
CA ARG A 23 3.44 -6.29 -1.74
C ARG A 23 2.77 -7.03 -2.87
N GLU A 24 2.48 -8.32 -2.70
CA GLU A 24 1.78 -9.12 -3.71
C GLU A 24 0.38 -8.57 -3.99
N TYR A 25 -0.37 -8.25 -2.94
CA TYR A 25 -1.68 -7.62 -3.08
C TYR A 25 -1.59 -6.28 -3.82
N ALA A 26 -0.71 -5.38 -3.39
CA ALA A 26 -0.54 -4.05 -3.98
C ALA A 26 -0.13 -4.13 -5.45
N PHE A 27 0.83 -5.00 -5.79
CA PHE A 27 1.28 -5.18 -7.16
C PHE A 27 0.12 -5.62 -8.08
N ASN A 28 -0.63 -6.65 -7.67
CA ASN A 28 -1.74 -7.17 -8.47
C ASN A 28 -2.89 -6.15 -8.60
N HIS A 29 -3.21 -5.46 -7.51
CA HIS A 29 -4.26 -4.42 -7.47
C HIS A 29 -3.87 -3.24 -8.38
N PHE A 30 -2.72 -2.62 -8.14
CA PHE A 30 -2.25 -1.44 -8.88
C PHE A 30 -2.07 -1.74 -10.36
N PHE A 31 -1.45 -2.88 -10.71
CA PHE A 31 -1.29 -3.28 -12.10
C PHE A 31 -2.63 -3.40 -12.82
N THR A 32 -3.63 -3.98 -12.15
CA THR A 32 -4.97 -4.10 -12.70
C THR A 32 -5.60 -2.73 -12.91
N GLU A 33 -5.62 -1.89 -11.88
CA GLU A 33 -6.23 -0.57 -11.99
C GLU A 33 -5.54 0.31 -13.04
N GLU A 34 -4.21 0.37 -13.04
CA GLU A 34 -3.43 1.15 -14.01
C GLU A 34 -3.70 0.70 -15.45
N LYS A 35 -3.78 -0.61 -15.70
CA LYS A 35 -4.16 -1.14 -17.01
C LYS A 35 -5.55 -0.66 -17.43
N TYR A 36 -6.52 -0.64 -16.52
CA TYR A 36 -7.86 -0.15 -16.80
C TYR A 36 -7.90 1.37 -16.96
N MET A 37 -7.18 2.12 -16.12
CA MET A 37 -7.04 3.58 -16.21
C MET A 37 -6.51 3.99 -17.58
N ILE A 38 -5.45 3.33 -18.08
CA ILE A 38 -4.91 3.57 -19.42
C ILE A 38 -5.93 3.20 -20.50
N LYS A 39 -6.50 1.99 -20.42
CA LYS A 39 -7.47 1.48 -21.42
C LYS A 39 -8.66 2.41 -21.58
N TYR A 40 -9.18 2.93 -20.48
CA TYR A 40 -10.37 3.78 -20.47
C TYR A 40 -10.06 5.27 -20.47
N LYS A 41 -8.78 5.67 -20.57
CA LYS A 41 -8.34 7.07 -20.60
C LYS A 41 -8.78 7.87 -19.36
N TYR A 42 -8.61 7.28 -18.18
CA TYR A 42 -8.93 7.94 -16.92
C TYR A 42 -8.13 9.24 -16.76
N PRO A 43 -8.77 10.41 -16.62
CA PRO A 43 -8.08 11.70 -16.65
C PRO A 43 -7.04 11.90 -15.54
N LYS A 44 -7.20 11.23 -14.39
CA LYS A 44 -6.29 11.38 -13.24
C LYS A 44 -5.28 10.23 -13.10
N PHE A 45 -5.02 9.49 -14.18
CA PHE A 45 -4.10 8.34 -14.17
C PHE A 45 -2.75 8.66 -13.52
N PHE A 46 -2.10 9.76 -13.91
CA PHE A 46 -0.77 10.10 -13.40
C PHE A 46 -0.77 10.41 -11.90
N ASP A 47 -1.81 11.06 -11.40
CA ASP A 47 -1.95 11.36 -9.98
C ASP A 47 -2.21 10.09 -9.18
N HIS A 48 -3.14 9.25 -9.64
CA HIS A 48 -3.44 7.97 -9.01
C HIS A 48 -2.19 7.06 -8.97
N LYS A 49 -1.49 6.91 -10.10
CA LYS A 49 -0.27 6.12 -10.19
C LYS A 49 0.82 6.62 -9.23
N ARG A 50 0.95 7.94 -9.06
CA ARG A 50 1.92 8.50 -8.11
C ARG A 50 1.64 8.06 -6.67
N GLU A 51 0.37 7.97 -6.27
CA GLU A 51 0.01 7.44 -4.95
C GLU A 51 0.38 5.95 -4.81
N HIS A 52 0.16 5.14 -5.86
CA HIS A 52 0.63 3.74 -5.88
C HIS A 52 2.15 3.64 -5.70
N ASP A 53 2.91 4.43 -6.46
CA ASP A 53 4.37 4.43 -6.40
C ASP A 53 4.87 4.85 -5.00
N ASN A 54 4.23 5.85 -4.39
CA ASN A 54 4.51 6.29 -3.01
C ASN A 54 4.21 5.20 -1.97
N PHE A 55 3.11 4.46 -2.14
CA PHE A 55 2.77 3.35 -1.26
C PHE A 55 3.82 2.24 -1.35
N VAL A 56 4.18 1.82 -2.57
CA VAL A 56 5.21 0.80 -2.79
C VAL A 56 6.54 1.23 -2.15
N LYS A 57 6.93 2.49 -2.33
CA LYS A 57 8.13 3.04 -1.68
C LYS A 57 8.05 2.94 -0.15
N SER A 58 6.92 3.30 0.44
CA SER A 58 6.71 3.23 1.89
C SER A 58 6.82 1.80 2.42
N VAL A 59 6.31 0.82 1.67
CA VAL A 59 6.45 -0.60 2.02
C VAL A 59 7.91 -1.05 1.98
N PHE A 60 8.68 -0.65 0.96
CA PHE A 60 10.12 -0.93 0.92
C PHE A 60 10.89 -0.28 2.07
N GLU A 61 10.57 0.96 2.42
CA GLU A 61 11.19 1.64 3.57
C GLU A 61 10.90 0.92 4.90
N LEU A 62 9.71 0.31 5.06
CA LEU A 62 9.41 -0.54 6.22
C LEU A 62 10.21 -1.84 6.21
N GLU A 63 10.35 -2.48 5.05
CA GLU A 63 11.17 -3.69 4.89
C GLU A 63 12.64 -3.42 5.24
N GLU A 64 13.21 -2.31 4.75
CA GLU A 64 14.57 -1.90 5.11
C GLU A 64 14.73 -1.65 6.61
N LYS A 65 13.75 -0.99 7.26
CA LYS A 65 13.75 -0.77 8.72
C LYS A 65 13.63 -2.06 9.52
N LEU A 66 12.93 -3.07 9.00
CA LEU A 66 12.80 -4.39 9.63
C LEU A 66 14.15 -5.12 9.67
N PHE A 67 14.93 -5.05 8.59
CA PHE A 67 16.21 -5.75 8.46
C PHE A 67 17.44 -4.93 8.87
N GLY A 68 17.32 -3.60 8.94
CA GLY A 68 18.39 -2.69 9.37
C GLY A 68 18.55 -2.56 10.89
N ALA A 69 19.11 -1.44 11.34
CA ALA A 69 19.51 -1.21 12.74
C ALA A 69 18.35 -0.99 13.75
N GLY A 70 17.13 -1.41 13.42
CA GLY A 70 16.12 -1.80 14.43
C GLY A 70 15.31 -0.68 15.07
N ASP A 71 14.56 0.09 14.28
CA ASP A 71 13.55 1.03 14.79
C ASP A 71 12.12 0.76 14.28
N MET A 72 11.88 -0.37 13.61
CA MET A 72 10.53 -0.75 13.19
C MET A 72 9.72 -1.30 14.37
N THR A 73 8.53 -0.75 14.58
CA THR A 73 7.51 -1.37 15.44
C THR A 73 6.50 -2.12 14.57
N PRO A 74 5.88 -3.21 15.05
CA PRO A 74 4.80 -3.87 14.31
C PRO A 74 3.64 -2.93 13.99
N SER A 75 3.39 -1.92 14.85
CA SER A 75 2.37 -0.90 14.62
C SER A 75 2.62 -0.09 13.35
N ALA A 76 3.88 0.15 12.95
CA ALA A 76 4.19 0.97 11.78
C ALA A 76 3.64 0.36 10.47
N LEU A 77 3.62 -0.97 10.35
CA LEU A 77 2.99 -1.65 9.21
C LEU A 77 1.47 -1.50 9.25
N ILE A 78 0.88 -1.66 10.43
CA ILE A 78 -0.58 -1.52 10.63
C ILE A 78 -1.03 -0.09 10.31
N ASP A 79 -0.29 0.90 10.80
CA ASP A 79 -0.57 2.32 10.58
C ASP A 79 -0.51 2.65 9.07
N LEU A 80 0.52 2.15 8.36
CA LEU A 80 0.62 2.30 6.90
C LEU A 80 -0.61 1.71 6.18
N ILE A 81 -1.04 0.49 6.54
CA ILE A 81 -2.19 -0.17 5.91
C ILE A 81 -3.49 0.58 6.20
N ILE A 82 -3.69 1.01 7.45
CA ILE A 82 -4.90 1.74 7.87
C ILE A 82 -4.99 3.08 7.14
N ASP A 83 -3.91 3.84 7.10
CA ASP A 83 -3.88 5.13 6.43
C ASP A 83 -4.07 4.97 4.92
N TRP A 84 -3.41 3.98 4.30
CA TRP A 84 -3.60 3.66 2.89
C TRP A 84 -5.05 3.31 2.58
N TYR A 85 -5.68 2.45 3.38
CA TYR A 85 -7.07 2.08 3.18
C TYR A 85 -8.02 3.28 3.31
N LYS A 86 -7.84 4.11 4.34
CA LYS A 86 -8.69 5.27 4.62
C LYS A 86 -8.51 6.42 3.64
N THR A 87 -7.38 6.51 2.96
CA THR A 87 -7.07 7.64 2.08
C THR A 87 -7.18 7.24 0.62
N HIS A 88 -6.50 6.17 0.21
CA HIS A 88 -6.45 5.73 -1.17
C HIS A 88 -7.68 4.89 -1.54
N VAL A 89 -7.90 3.78 -0.85
CA VAL A 89 -8.95 2.81 -1.23
C VAL A 89 -10.35 3.41 -1.12
N THR A 90 -10.66 4.14 -0.04
CA THR A 90 -12.00 4.69 0.17
C THR A 90 -12.30 5.94 -0.66
N HIS A 91 -11.28 6.63 -1.19
CA HIS A 91 -11.47 7.88 -1.93
C HIS A 91 -10.95 7.81 -3.38
N VAL A 92 -9.67 7.51 -3.57
CA VAL A 92 -9.01 7.52 -4.89
C VAL A 92 -9.53 6.37 -5.77
N ASP A 93 -9.53 5.12 -5.26
CA ASP A 93 -10.06 3.96 -5.99
C ASP A 93 -11.56 4.10 -6.24
N ARG A 94 -12.28 4.64 -5.24
CA ARG A 94 -13.71 4.92 -5.37
C ARG A 94 -14.00 5.90 -6.51
N GLU A 95 -13.20 6.95 -6.64
CA GLU A 95 -13.35 7.92 -7.74
C GLU A 95 -13.16 7.24 -9.11
N PHE A 96 -12.13 6.40 -9.22
CA PHE A 96 -11.90 5.62 -10.43
C PHE A 96 -13.06 4.65 -10.72
N GLY A 97 -13.61 3.99 -9.70
CA GLY A 97 -14.78 3.11 -9.85
C GLY A 97 -16.04 3.86 -10.35
N VAL A 98 -16.26 5.08 -9.88
CA VAL A 98 -17.34 5.96 -10.38
C VAL A 98 -17.11 6.30 -11.86
N TYR A 99 -15.87 6.67 -12.23
CA TYR A 99 -15.51 6.93 -13.61
C TYR A 99 -15.79 5.72 -14.51
N LEU A 100 -15.31 4.53 -14.16
CA LEU A 100 -15.57 3.30 -14.93
C LEU A 100 -17.06 2.99 -15.08
N SER A 101 -17.84 3.22 -14.02
CA SER A 101 -19.30 3.01 -14.05
C SER A 101 -19.99 3.98 -14.99
N SER A 102 -19.49 5.21 -15.12
CA SER A 102 -20.04 6.22 -16.03
C SER A 102 -19.86 5.86 -17.53
N LEU A 103 -18.88 5.00 -17.85
CA LEU A 103 -18.58 4.56 -19.22
C LEU A 103 -19.47 3.40 -19.69
N LYS A 104 -20.18 2.71 -18.78
CA LYS A 104 -21.03 1.55 -19.10
C LYS A 104 -22.45 1.95 -19.58
N LYS A 105 -22.59 3.14 -20.18
CA LYS A 105 -23.86 3.63 -20.75
C LYS A 105 -23.99 3.27 -22.22
#